data_AF-A0A2U2C9W4-F1
#
_entry.id   AF-A0A2U2C9W4-F1
#
_cell.length_a   1.000
_cell.length_b   1.000
_cell.length_c   1.000
_cell.angle_alpha   90.00
_cell.angle_beta   90.00
_cell.angle_gamma   90.00
#
_symmetry.space_group_name_H-M   'P 1'
#
loop_
_entity.id
_entity.type
_entity.pdbx_description
1 polymer ?
#
loop_
_entity_poly.entity_id
_entity_poly.type
_entity_poly.pdbx_seq_one_letter_code
_entity_poly.pdbx_strand_id
1 'polypeptide(L)'
;MTPTAFRAAALASLVSSAALPAFAQVTLTPLSLTARAYTHVTSWQERGFRPAGLTEVVHIPGHVLVDIRAVFDGPWSDEVDQVRANSRDIKLVLPDGTELEAEGSYQYWGQLQMHAGSLSGRRPRDFPDTDQDIHWNSLFVVPEGTGTATLLIGGDDVSFEGPVTIPKTSDPDDPAAFASFDVQSVDRYRMAELEDGSGDDAVLSTITAPPGMVLADLEIEVTGTGSNQADGDPRFNWSTSNFRLIDAEGRNMALVGEQFMRRILDSQFNGVNIGDSTERNVIWLVPEGLTQATLLFGETPVAEVDLGSASVTDTN
;
A
#
# COMPACT_ATOMS: atom_id res chain seq x y z
N MET A 1 25.19 -74.86 -40.45
CA MET A 1 25.63 -75.60 -39.25
C MET A 1 25.88 -74.59 -38.14
N THR A 2 25.49 -75.00 -36.94
CA THR A 2 25.39 -74.37 -35.60
C THR A 2 26.63 -73.58 -35.10
N PRO A 3 26.54 -72.84 -33.96
CA PRO A 3 26.87 -71.41 -33.81
C PRO A 3 28.09 -71.13 -32.88
N THR A 4 28.54 -69.87 -32.81
CA THR A 4 29.36 -69.28 -31.72
C THR A 4 29.48 -67.75 -32.00
N ALA A 5 29.08 -66.79 -31.15
CA ALA A 5 29.37 -66.45 -29.74
C ALA A 5 30.11 -65.09 -29.68
N PHE A 6 29.40 -64.08 -29.18
CA PHE A 6 29.82 -62.92 -28.34
C PHE A 6 31.21 -62.27 -28.50
N ARG A 7 31.22 -60.94 -28.70
CA ARG A 7 32.04 -59.90 -27.98
C ARG A 7 31.53 -58.50 -28.41
N ALA A 8 30.91 -57.74 -27.50
CA ALA A 8 31.49 -56.62 -26.73
C ALA A 8 31.99 -55.46 -27.64
N ALA A 9 31.58 -54.19 -27.51
CA ALA A 9 31.29 -53.44 -26.30
C ALA A 9 30.27 -52.32 -26.56
N ALA A 10 29.33 -52.15 -25.62
CA ALA A 10 28.54 -50.94 -25.45
C ALA A 10 29.37 -49.91 -24.66
N LEU A 11 29.64 -48.74 -25.24
CA LEU A 11 30.02 -47.56 -24.48
C LEU A 11 28.73 -46.83 -24.11
N ALA A 12 28.18 -47.14 -22.93
CA ALA A 12 27.17 -46.32 -22.29
C ALA A 12 27.90 -45.25 -21.48
N SER A 13 27.94 -44.03 -22.00
CA SER A 13 28.32 -42.84 -21.23
C SER A 13 27.23 -42.58 -20.19
N LEU A 14 27.46 -43.03 -18.96
CA LEU A 14 26.70 -42.57 -17.80
C LEU A 14 26.96 -41.07 -17.65
N VAL A 15 26.05 -40.25 -18.18
CA VAL A 15 25.89 -38.87 -17.71
C VAL A 15 25.22 -39.01 -16.35
N SER A 16 26.04 -39.16 -15.32
CA SER A 16 25.65 -38.91 -13.94
C SER A 16 25.27 -37.43 -13.86
N SER A 17 23.98 -37.17 -14.09
CA SER A 17 23.36 -35.90 -13.71
C SER A 17 23.50 -35.84 -12.19
N ALA A 18 24.51 -35.10 -11.73
CA ALA A 18 24.56 -34.68 -10.35
C ALA A 18 23.29 -33.85 -10.14
N ALA A 19 22.27 -34.47 -9.55
CA ALA A 19 21.17 -33.72 -8.98
C ALA A 19 21.84 -32.76 -7.99
N LEU A 20 21.80 -31.47 -8.32
CA LEU A 20 22.04 -30.45 -7.32
C LEU A 20 21.15 -30.79 -6.11
N PRO A 21 21.65 -30.68 -4.88
CA PRO A 21 20.78 -30.84 -3.73
C PRO A 21 19.63 -29.85 -3.93
N ALA A 22 18.41 -30.36 -4.07
CA ALA A 22 17.24 -29.52 -3.87
C ALA A 22 17.42 -28.97 -2.45
N PHE A 23 17.67 -27.66 -2.34
CA PHE A 23 17.54 -27.00 -1.06
C PHE A 23 16.15 -27.37 -0.56
N ALA A 24 16.07 -27.95 0.64
CA ALA A 24 14.80 -28.35 1.21
C ALA A 24 13.95 -27.08 1.35
N GLN A 25 12.83 -27.02 0.64
CA GLN A 25 11.88 -25.93 0.80
C GLN A 25 11.47 -25.83 2.27
N VAL A 26 11.50 -24.62 2.81
CA VAL A 26 11.04 -24.33 4.16
C VAL A 26 9.51 -24.32 4.17
N THR A 27 8.89 -25.27 4.86
CA THR A 27 7.44 -25.24 5.06
C THR A 27 7.08 -24.17 6.08
N LEU A 28 6.30 -23.17 5.66
CA LEU A 28 5.86 -22.07 6.53
C LEU A 28 4.80 -22.57 7.51
N THR A 29 4.89 -22.14 8.76
CA THR A 29 3.89 -22.45 9.80
C THR A 29 2.95 -21.26 9.97
N PRO A 30 1.65 -21.38 9.68
CA PRO A 30 0.72 -20.26 9.82
C PRO A 30 0.42 -20.00 11.30
N LEU A 31 0.60 -18.77 11.74
CA LEU A 31 0.05 -18.26 13.00
C LEU A 31 -1.39 -17.80 12.81
N SER A 32 -1.68 -17.18 11.66
CA SER A 32 -3.05 -16.83 11.27
C SER A 32 -3.23 -16.84 9.76
N LEU A 33 -4.45 -17.15 9.33
CA LEU A 33 -4.90 -17.04 7.95
C LEU A 33 -6.34 -16.54 7.98
N THR A 34 -6.56 -15.32 7.51
CA THR A 34 -7.85 -14.63 7.55
C THR A 34 -8.22 -14.13 6.17
N ALA A 35 -9.52 -13.96 5.94
CA ALA A 35 -10.04 -13.41 4.69
C ALA A 35 -11.13 -12.39 4.97
N ARG A 36 -11.21 -11.38 4.10
CA ARG A 36 -12.31 -10.42 3.99
C ARG A 36 -12.80 -10.41 2.56
N ALA A 37 -14.08 -10.17 2.35
CA ALA A 37 -14.66 -10.14 1.02
C ALA A 37 -15.37 -8.80 0.80
N TYR A 38 -15.27 -8.26 -0.41
CA TYR A 38 -15.85 -6.99 -0.80
C TYR A 38 -16.56 -7.14 -2.14
N THR A 39 -17.67 -6.41 -2.33
CA THR A 39 -18.33 -6.31 -3.64
C THR A 39 -17.61 -5.32 -4.56
N HIS A 40 -16.98 -4.31 -3.96
CA HIS A 40 -16.21 -3.28 -4.62
C HIS A 40 -15.20 -2.70 -3.64
N VAL A 41 -14.16 -2.07 -4.16
CA VAL A 41 -13.07 -1.46 -3.40
C VAL A 41 -12.55 -0.24 -4.16
N THR A 42 -12.05 0.75 -3.44
CA THR A 42 -11.40 1.91 -4.04
C THR A 42 -9.91 1.65 -4.21
N SER A 43 -9.39 1.85 -5.42
CA SER A 43 -7.96 1.80 -5.76
C SER A 43 -7.29 3.14 -5.48
N TRP A 44 -6.32 3.08 -4.58
CA TRP A 44 -5.49 4.18 -4.09
C TRP A 44 -4.11 4.18 -4.73
N GLN A 45 -3.96 3.62 -5.95
CA GLN A 45 -2.69 3.66 -6.65
C GLN A 45 -2.12 5.09 -6.65
N GLU A 46 -1.02 5.27 -5.91
CA GLU A 46 -0.30 6.52 -5.84
C GLU A 46 0.26 6.80 -7.23
N ARG A 47 -0.37 7.72 -7.95
CA ARG A 47 0.16 8.23 -9.22
C ARG A 47 0.33 9.72 -9.05
N GLY A 48 1.57 10.19 -9.15
CA GLY A 48 1.90 11.62 -9.07
C GLY A 48 1.23 12.49 -10.15
N PHE A 49 0.50 11.90 -11.10
CA PHE A 49 -0.25 12.60 -12.15
C PHE A 49 -1.74 12.29 -12.17
N ARG A 50 -2.33 11.64 -11.15
CA ARG A 50 -3.78 11.43 -11.11
C ARG A 50 -4.46 12.81 -10.96
N PRO A 51 -5.34 13.21 -11.90
CA PRO A 51 -6.11 14.43 -11.72
C PRO A 51 -6.85 14.39 -10.38
N ALA A 52 -6.81 15.50 -9.64
CA ALA A 52 -7.52 15.60 -8.37
C ALA A 52 -9.00 15.24 -8.56
N GLY A 53 -9.54 14.41 -7.67
CA GLY A 53 -10.96 14.04 -7.70
C GLY A 53 -11.37 12.82 -8.51
N LEU A 54 -10.42 12.06 -9.08
CA LEU A 54 -10.73 10.79 -9.74
C LEU A 54 -10.56 9.61 -8.79
N THR A 55 -11.65 8.89 -8.58
CA THR A 55 -11.70 7.68 -7.75
C THR A 55 -11.81 6.46 -8.67
N GLU A 56 -10.87 5.55 -8.56
CA GLU A 56 -10.92 4.27 -9.28
C GLU A 56 -11.63 3.26 -8.40
N VAL A 57 -12.85 2.86 -8.79
CA VAL A 57 -13.60 1.81 -8.10
C VAL A 57 -13.42 0.50 -8.85
N VAL A 58 -12.89 -0.50 -8.17
CA VAL A 58 -12.71 -1.85 -8.70
C VAL A 58 -13.96 -2.66 -8.35
N HIS A 59 -14.66 -3.12 -9.38
CA HIS A 59 -15.83 -3.99 -9.26
C HIS A 59 -15.88 -4.92 -10.47
N ILE A 60 -16.13 -6.20 -10.23
CA ILE A 60 -16.17 -7.24 -11.27
C ILE A 60 -17.52 -7.96 -11.14
N PRO A 61 -18.46 -7.76 -12.07
CA PRO A 61 -19.77 -8.41 -11.99
C PRO A 61 -19.68 -9.94 -11.88
N GLY A 62 -20.46 -10.51 -10.96
CA GLY A 62 -20.48 -11.95 -10.70
C GLY A 62 -19.28 -12.46 -9.89
N HIS A 63 -18.44 -11.57 -9.38
CA HIS A 63 -17.28 -11.89 -8.56
C HIS A 63 -17.24 -11.04 -7.28
N VAL A 64 -16.56 -11.55 -6.28
CA VAL A 64 -16.19 -10.84 -5.05
C VAL A 64 -14.69 -10.68 -4.99
N LEU A 65 -14.26 -9.59 -4.35
CA LEU A 65 -12.86 -9.28 -4.13
C LEU A 65 -12.48 -9.80 -2.75
N VAL A 66 -11.57 -10.77 -2.68
CA VAL A 66 -11.20 -11.46 -1.42
C VAL A 66 -9.81 -11.06 -1.00
N ASP A 67 -9.70 -10.27 0.07
CA ASP A 67 -8.44 -9.91 0.72
C ASP A 67 -8.06 -11.01 1.69
N ILE A 68 -7.00 -11.75 1.37
CA ILE A 68 -6.47 -12.83 2.19
C ILE A 68 -5.22 -12.31 2.88
N ARG A 69 -5.13 -12.56 4.19
CA ARG A 69 -4.00 -12.17 5.04
C ARG A 69 -3.48 -13.37 5.79
N ALA A 70 -2.17 -13.57 5.72
CA ALA A 70 -1.48 -14.63 6.44
C ALA A 70 -0.37 -14.02 7.30
N VAL A 71 -0.24 -14.55 8.51
CA VAL A 71 0.92 -14.33 9.38
C VAL A 71 1.55 -15.69 9.59
N PHE A 72 2.82 -15.81 9.27
CA PHE A 72 3.60 -17.02 9.48
C PHE A 72 4.62 -16.82 10.59
N ASP A 73 4.84 -17.87 11.35
CA ASP A 73 5.95 -17.95 12.29
C ASP A 73 7.27 -17.86 11.52
N GLY A 74 8.20 -17.05 12.02
CA GLY A 74 9.50 -16.87 11.40
C GLY A 74 10.29 -18.18 11.44
N PRO A 75 10.62 -18.83 10.30
CA PRO A 75 11.30 -20.13 10.31
C PRO A 75 12.82 -19.97 10.52
N TRP A 76 13.21 -19.00 11.33
CA TRP A 76 14.58 -18.55 11.45
C TRP A 76 15.46 -19.58 12.12
N SER A 77 16.63 -19.80 11.54
CA SER A 77 17.64 -20.71 12.08
C SER A 77 19.02 -20.30 11.56
N ASP A 78 20.07 -21.04 11.92
CA ASP A 78 21.40 -20.82 11.36
C ASP A 78 21.47 -21.13 9.85
N GLU A 79 20.53 -21.92 9.34
CA GLU A 79 20.44 -22.31 7.92
C GLU A 79 19.43 -21.44 7.14
N VAL A 80 18.46 -20.82 7.82
CA VAL A 80 17.40 -20.02 7.23
C VAL A 80 17.50 -18.58 7.73
N ASP A 81 18.10 -17.72 6.90
CA ASP A 81 18.23 -16.28 7.17
C ASP A 81 17.23 -15.42 6.37
N GLN A 82 16.57 -16.01 5.38
CA GLN A 82 15.63 -15.34 4.50
C GLN A 82 14.61 -16.34 3.94
N VAL A 83 13.39 -15.83 3.71
CA VAL A 83 12.32 -16.52 2.99
C VAL A 83 11.70 -15.58 1.97
N ARG A 84 11.37 -16.11 0.79
CA ARG A 84 10.75 -15.35 -0.30
C ARG A 84 9.84 -16.22 -1.14
N ALA A 85 8.71 -15.68 -1.55
CA ALA A 85 7.89 -16.20 -2.65
C ALA A 85 7.40 -15.02 -3.50
N ASN A 86 7.54 -15.14 -4.83
CA ASN A 86 7.02 -14.11 -5.71
C ASN A 86 5.50 -14.23 -5.78
N SER A 87 4.82 -13.11 -6.00
CA SER A 87 3.37 -13.08 -6.18
C SER A 87 2.83 -14.08 -7.22
N ARG A 88 3.61 -14.40 -8.26
CA ARG A 88 3.23 -15.39 -9.29
C ARG A 88 3.19 -16.82 -8.77
N ASP A 89 3.99 -17.12 -7.75
CA ASP A 89 4.09 -18.44 -7.15
C ASP A 89 3.08 -18.62 -6.01
N ILE A 90 2.26 -17.58 -5.74
CA ILE A 90 1.19 -17.57 -4.76
C ILE A 90 -0.15 -17.64 -5.48
N LYS A 91 -0.93 -18.69 -5.23
CA LYS A 91 -2.22 -18.96 -5.88
C LYS A 91 -3.33 -19.16 -4.87
N LEU A 92 -4.54 -18.85 -5.29
CA LEU A 92 -5.75 -19.30 -4.62
C LEU A 92 -6.43 -20.37 -5.48
N VAL A 93 -6.53 -21.60 -4.96
CA VAL A 93 -7.13 -22.73 -5.65
C VAL A 93 -8.58 -22.89 -5.23
N LEU A 94 -9.50 -22.80 -6.18
CA LEU A 94 -10.92 -22.99 -5.97
C LEU A 94 -11.29 -24.47 -5.84
N PRO A 95 -12.49 -24.82 -5.33
CA PRO A 95 -12.90 -26.22 -5.16
C PRO A 95 -12.99 -27.03 -6.47
N ASP A 96 -13.12 -26.36 -7.61
CA ASP A 96 -13.14 -26.98 -8.95
C ASP A 96 -11.73 -27.18 -9.54
N GLY A 97 -10.68 -26.80 -8.80
CA GLY A 97 -9.28 -26.87 -9.22
C GLY A 97 -8.81 -25.65 -10.01
N THR A 98 -9.63 -24.63 -10.20
CA THR A 98 -9.21 -23.38 -10.84
C THR A 98 -8.18 -22.66 -9.96
N GLU A 99 -7.04 -22.30 -10.53
CA GLU A 99 -6.02 -21.50 -9.86
C GLU A 99 -6.21 -20.02 -10.21
N LEU A 100 -6.24 -19.17 -9.19
CA LEU A 100 -6.34 -17.73 -9.32
C LEU A 100 -5.04 -17.05 -8.89
N GLU A 101 -4.66 -16.02 -9.63
CA GLU A 101 -3.58 -15.11 -9.25
C GLU A 101 -4.13 -13.95 -8.43
N ALA A 102 -3.28 -13.37 -7.58
CA ALA A 102 -3.59 -12.13 -6.89
C ALA A 102 -3.57 -10.95 -7.88
N GLU A 103 -4.49 -10.02 -7.70
CA GLU A 103 -4.65 -8.82 -8.54
C GLU A 103 -4.24 -7.53 -7.82
N GLY A 104 -4.21 -7.56 -6.49
CA GLY A 104 -3.91 -6.39 -5.66
C GLY A 104 -3.42 -6.75 -4.26
N SER A 105 -3.16 -5.73 -3.46
CA SER A 105 -2.83 -5.87 -2.03
C SER A 105 -3.15 -4.59 -1.26
N TYR A 106 -3.33 -4.74 0.05
CA TYR A 106 -3.49 -3.64 0.99
C TYR A 106 -2.23 -3.52 1.82
N GLN A 107 -1.28 -2.67 1.44
CA GLN A 107 -0.18 -2.35 2.36
C GLN A 107 -0.73 -1.60 3.59
N TYR A 108 -1.64 -0.65 3.34
CA TYR A 108 -2.38 0.05 4.37
C TYR A 108 -3.88 -0.27 4.29
N TRP A 109 -4.54 -0.43 5.44
CA TRP A 109 -5.98 -0.62 5.54
C TRP A 109 -6.73 0.51 4.84
N GLY A 110 -7.75 0.14 4.06
CA GLY A 110 -8.54 1.08 3.27
C GLY A 110 -7.88 1.62 2.00
N GLN A 111 -6.59 1.35 1.78
CA GLN A 111 -5.82 1.84 0.64
C GLN A 111 -5.36 0.70 -0.28
N LEU A 112 -6.25 0.23 -1.16
CA LEU A 112 -5.91 -0.83 -2.11
C LEU A 112 -4.91 -0.34 -3.15
N GLN A 113 -3.92 -1.18 -3.46
CA GLN A 113 -3.07 -1.00 -4.62
C GLN A 113 -3.24 -2.19 -5.58
N MET A 114 -3.38 -1.93 -6.89
CA MET A 114 -3.53 -2.97 -7.92
C MET A 114 -2.17 -3.56 -8.31
N HIS A 115 -1.51 -4.16 -7.33
CA HIS A 115 -0.33 -4.99 -7.51
C HIS A 115 -0.36 -6.12 -6.47
N ALA A 116 -0.09 -7.34 -6.91
CA ALA A 116 -0.07 -8.48 -6.03
C ALA A 116 1.08 -8.41 -5.00
N GLY A 117 0.81 -8.83 -3.78
CA GLY A 117 1.82 -8.91 -2.72
C GLY A 117 2.73 -10.13 -2.91
N SER A 118 4.04 -9.91 -2.87
CA SER A 118 5.02 -11.00 -2.69
C SER A 118 5.22 -11.26 -1.19
N LEU A 119 5.61 -12.48 -0.83
CA LEU A 119 6.01 -12.82 0.53
C LEU A 119 7.52 -12.65 0.64
N SER A 120 7.98 -11.92 1.64
CA SER A 120 9.41 -11.85 1.96
C SER A 120 9.63 -11.57 3.43
N GLY A 121 10.59 -12.27 4.02
CA GLY A 121 11.02 -12.02 5.39
C GLY A 121 12.51 -12.28 5.53
N ARG A 122 13.10 -11.73 6.59
CA ARG A 122 14.50 -11.93 6.92
C ARG A 122 14.63 -12.16 8.42
N ARG A 123 15.52 -13.07 8.79
CA ARG A 123 15.90 -13.29 10.17
C ARG A 123 16.37 -11.97 10.81
N PRO A 124 15.85 -11.61 12.00
CA PRO A 124 16.32 -10.46 12.75
C PRO A 124 17.81 -10.54 13.03
N ARG A 125 18.46 -9.37 13.10
CA ARG A 125 19.90 -9.29 13.39
C ARG A 125 20.26 -9.90 14.74
N ASP A 126 19.37 -9.77 15.71
CA ASP A 126 19.57 -10.17 17.11
C ASP A 126 18.93 -11.53 17.42
N PHE A 127 18.66 -12.36 16.40
CA PHE A 127 18.20 -13.74 16.60
C PHE A 127 19.23 -14.55 17.43
N PRO A 128 18.78 -15.38 18.40
CA PRO A 128 17.40 -15.76 18.71
C PRO A 128 16.70 -14.88 19.75
N ASP A 129 17.31 -13.79 20.21
CA ASP A 129 16.70 -12.91 21.23
C ASP A 129 15.47 -12.17 20.68
N THR A 130 15.43 -11.94 19.36
CA THR A 130 14.26 -11.45 18.64
C THR A 130 13.80 -12.49 17.61
N ASP A 131 12.50 -12.73 17.59
CA ASP A 131 11.82 -13.53 16.59
C ASP A 131 10.82 -12.64 15.83
N GLN A 132 10.82 -12.74 14.50
CA GLN A 132 10.02 -11.86 13.65
C GLN A 132 9.10 -12.70 12.76
N ASP A 133 7.81 -12.42 12.85
CA ASP A 133 6.79 -13.04 12.02
C ASP A 133 6.87 -12.52 10.56
N ILE A 134 6.34 -13.32 9.64
CA ILE A 134 6.24 -12.96 8.22
C ILE A 134 4.79 -12.63 7.91
N HIS A 135 4.57 -11.40 7.47
CA HIS A 135 3.25 -10.91 7.08
C HIS A 135 3.11 -10.95 5.56
N TRP A 136 1.97 -11.43 5.09
CA TRP A 136 1.61 -11.39 3.68
C TRP A 136 0.13 -11.13 3.51
N ASN A 137 -0.22 -10.37 2.48
CA ASN A 137 -1.59 -10.19 2.08
C ASN A 137 -1.73 -9.97 0.57
N SER A 138 -2.88 -10.34 0.03
CA SER A 138 -3.24 -10.10 -1.37
C SER A 138 -4.74 -10.19 -1.60
N LEU A 139 -5.19 -9.50 -2.63
CA LEU A 139 -6.55 -9.47 -3.12
C LEU A 139 -6.72 -10.41 -4.32
N PHE A 140 -7.70 -11.30 -4.25
CA PHE A 140 -8.08 -12.22 -5.33
C PHE A 140 -9.48 -11.91 -5.85
N VAL A 141 -9.72 -12.21 -7.12
CA VAL A 141 -11.05 -12.10 -7.75
C VAL A 141 -11.69 -13.48 -7.76
N VAL A 142 -12.72 -13.68 -6.94
CA VAL A 142 -13.32 -15.00 -6.71
C VAL A 142 -14.77 -14.99 -7.21
N PRO A 143 -15.24 -16.02 -7.95
CA PRO A 143 -16.64 -16.09 -8.36
C PRO A 143 -17.61 -16.04 -7.17
N GLU A 144 -18.70 -15.28 -7.33
CA GLU A 144 -19.77 -15.21 -6.32
C GLU A 144 -20.30 -16.61 -5.97
N GLY A 145 -20.57 -16.84 -4.69
CA GLY A 145 -21.05 -18.13 -4.18
C GLY A 145 -19.95 -19.14 -3.83
N THR A 146 -18.68 -18.84 -4.12
CA THR A 146 -17.54 -19.63 -3.63
C THR A 146 -17.43 -19.47 -2.10
N GLY A 147 -17.57 -20.57 -1.36
CA GLY A 147 -17.50 -20.56 0.11
C GLY A 147 -16.13 -20.90 0.69
N THR A 148 -15.29 -21.60 -0.06
CA THR A 148 -13.98 -22.09 0.39
C THR A 148 -12.99 -22.08 -0.76
N ALA A 149 -11.70 -21.93 -0.44
CA ALA A 149 -10.58 -22.08 -1.36
C ALA A 149 -9.36 -22.59 -0.60
N THR A 150 -8.26 -22.87 -1.29
CA THR A 150 -6.97 -23.25 -0.71
C THR A 150 -5.92 -22.23 -1.14
N LEU A 151 -5.26 -21.58 -0.18
CA LEU A 151 -4.09 -20.75 -0.44
C LEU A 151 -2.88 -21.65 -0.63
N LEU A 152 -2.20 -21.50 -1.77
CA LEU A 152 -0.91 -22.11 -2.05
C LEU A 152 0.15 -21.03 -2.14
N ILE A 153 1.22 -21.17 -1.37
CA ILE A 153 2.44 -20.38 -1.53
C ILE A 153 3.53 -21.36 -1.94
N GLY A 154 3.91 -21.31 -3.20
CA GLY A 154 5.07 -22.01 -3.73
C GLY A 154 6.23 -21.02 -3.93
N GLY A 155 7.44 -21.54 -3.94
CA GLY A 155 8.65 -20.81 -4.30
C GLY A 155 9.83 -21.78 -4.30
N ASP A 156 11.00 -21.35 -4.78
CA ASP A 156 12.19 -22.20 -4.74
C ASP A 156 12.61 -22.51 -3.29
N ASP A 157 12.33 -21.59 -2.36
CA ASP A 157 12.81 -21.64 -0.97
C ASP A 157 11.72 -21.97 0.06
N VAL A 158 10.43 -21.84 -0.28
CA VAL A 158 9.31 -21.97 0.69
C VAL A 158 8.12 -22.74 0.14
N SER A 159 7.34 -23.33 1.05
CA SER A 159 6.07 -23.98 0.75
C SER A 159 5.02 -23.70 1.82
N PHE A 160 3.77 -23.51 1.40
CA PHE A 160 2.60 -23.50 2.28
C PHE A 160 1.34 -23.89 1.51
N GLU A 161 0.48 -24.66 2.17
CA GLU A 161 -0.87 -24.97 1.71
C GLU A 161 -1.82 -24.85 2.90
N GLY A 162 -2.88 -24.04 2.75
CA GLY A 162 -3.84 -23.83 3.83
C GLY A 162 -5.26 -23.49 3.35
N PRO A 163 -6.30 -23.96 4.05
CA PRO A 163 -7.67 -23.66 3.67
C PRO A 163 -8.06 -22.21 3.98
N VAL A 164 -8.82 -21.60 3.09
CA VAL A 164 -9.38 -20.25 3.22
C VAL A 164 -10.91 -20.35 3.17
N THR A 165 -11.59 -19.81 4.18
CA THR A 165 -13.04 -19.64 4.15
C THR A 165 -13.35 -18.26 3.57
N ILE A 166 -14.19 -18.21 2.54
CA ILE A 166 -14.61 -16.94 1.92
C ILE A 166 -15.79 -16.39 2.72
N PRO A 167 -15.63 -15.24 3.42
CA PRO A 167 -16.70 -14.69 4.23
C PRO A 167 -17.78 -14.02 3.36
N LYS A 168 -18.87 -13.62 4.00
CA LYS A 168 -19.82 -12.69 3.37
C LYS A 168 -19.14 -11.35 3.12
N THR A 169 -19.57 -10.68 2.05
CA THR A 169 -19.05 -9.36 1.71
C THR A 169 -19.39 -8.33 2.77
N SER A 170 -18.44 -7.44 3.06
CA SER A 170 -18.62 -6.23 3.86
C SER A 170 -18.16 -5.02 3.06
N ASP A 171 -18.32 -3.82 3.63
CA ASP A 171 -17.66 -2.63 3.13
C ASP A 171 -16.16 -2.67 3.52
N PRO A 172 -15.26 -2.11 2.70
CA PRO A 172 -13.86 -1.91 3.08
C PRO A 172 -13.74 -0.95 4.27
N ASP A 173 -12.66 -1.09 5.03
CA ASP A 173 -12.34 -0.12 6.08
C ASP A 173 -12.09 1.27 5.46
N ASP A 174 -12.64 2.30 6.10
CA ASP A 174 -12.34 3.68 5.75
C ASP A 174 -10.94 4.05 6.28
N PRO A 175 -9.98 4.44 5.42
CA PRO A 175 -8.65 4.80 5.87
C PRO A 175 -8.63 6.04 6.80
N ALA A 176 -9.64 6.92 6.73
CA ALA A 176 -9.77 8.04 7.65
C ALA A 176 -10.13 7.61 9.08
N ALA A 177 -10.66 6.40 9.29
CA ALA A 177 -11.06 5.91 10.61
C ALA A 177 -9.87 5.62 11.55
N PHE A 178 -8.64 5.60 11.04
CA PHE A 178 -7.42 5.29 11.79
C PHE A 178 -6.69 6.55 12.30
N ALA A 179 -7.20 7.74 12.02
CA ALA A 179 -6.63 9.00 12.48
C ALA A 179 -7.70 10.06 12.77
N SER A 180 -7.32 11.11 13.50
CA SER A 180 -8.06 12.37 13.52
C SER A 180 -7.26 13.45 12.80
N PHE A 181 -7.98 14.41 12.24
CA PHE A 181 -7.43 15.46 11.40
C PHE A 181 -7.99 16.79 11.85
N ASP A 182 -7.12 17.76 12.12
CA ASP A 182 -7.50 19.09 12.55
C ASP A 182 -6.77 20.13 11.70
N VAL A 183 -7.50 21.14 11.22
CA VAL A 183 -6.90 22.28 10.50
C VAL A 183 -6.57 23.34 11.54
N GLN A 184 -5.27 23.51 11.80
CA GLN A 184 -4.76 24.39 12.85
C GLN A 184 -4.67 25.84 12.38
N SER A 185 -4.26 26.05 11.13
CA SER A 185 -4.13 27.37 10.54
C SER A 185 -4.44 27.36 9.05
N VAL A 186 -4.78 28.53 8.53
CA VAL A 186 -5.03 28.79 7.12
C VAL A 186 -4.36 30.10 6.76
N ASP A 187 -3.42 30.07 5.83
CA ASP A 187 -2.82 31.25 5.23
C ASP A 187 -3.15 31.33 3.74
N ARG A 188 -3.22 32.55 3.20
CA ARG A 188 -3.57 32.78 1.80
C ARG A 188 -2.69 33.84 1.19
N TYR A 189 -1.99 33.48 0.11
CA TYR A 189 -1.04 34.37 -0.55
C TYR A 189 -1.06 34.20 -2.07
N ARG A 190 -0.63 35.23 -2.80
CA ARG A 190 -0.54 35.18 -4.28
C ARG A 190 0.75 34.53 -4.76
N MET A 191 1.81 34.61 -3.96
CA MET A 191 3.11 34.07 -4.27
C MET A 191 3.69 33.33 -3.06
N ALA A 192 4.14 32.09 -3.26
CA ALA A 192 4.99 31.40 -2.31
C ALA A 192 6.45 31.62 -2.71
N GLU A 193 7.26 32.10 -1.78
CA GLU A 193 8.72 32.04 -1.88
C GLU A 193 9.22 30.70 -1.34
N LEU A 194 10.13 30.07 -2.09
CA LEU A 194 10.68 28.75 -1.86
C LEU A 194 12.21 28.81 -1.76
N GLU A 195 12.81 27.93 -0.96
CA GLU A 195 14.26 27.78 -0.85
C GLU A 195 14.69 26.34 -1.14
N ASP A 196 15.16 26.02 -2.34
CA ASP A 196 15.68 24.67 -2.62
C ASP A 196 17.16 24.56 -2.19
N GLY A 197 17.45 23.74 -1.17
CA GLY A 197 18.81 23.47 -0.68
C GLY A 197 19.07 23.89 0.78
N SER A 198 20.34 23.77 1.21
CA SER A 198 20.77 24.01 2.59
C SER A 198 21.90 25.03 2.68
N GLY A 199 21.82 25.94 3.67
CA GLY A 199 22.87 26.91 3.93
C GLY A 199 22.98 28.00 2.86
N ASP A 200 24.19 28.50 2.65
CA ASP A 200 24.47 29.64 1.76
C ASP A 200 24.23 29.34 0.26
N ASP A 201 24.01 28.07 -0.09
CA ASP A 201 23.75 27.60 -1.46
C ASP A 201 22.26 27.39 -1.77
N ALA A 202 21.35 27.81 -0.88
CA ALA A 202 19.92 27.70 -1.12
C ALA A 202 19.48 28.53 -2.34
N VAL A 203 18.80 27.88 -3.28
CA VAL A 203 18.28 28.52 -4.49
C VAL A 203 16.87 29.01 -4.21
N LEU A 204 16.71 30.34 -4.24
CA LEU A 204 15.40 30.97 -4.14
C LEU A 204 14.60 30.72 -5.42
N SER A 205 13.36 30.27 -5.27
CA SER A 205 12.39 30.15 -6.35
C SER A 205 11.02 30.59 -5.88
N THR A 206 10.08 30.81 -6.79
CA THR A 206 8.73 31.25 -6.44
C THR A 206 7.66 30.47 -7.20
N ILE A 207 6.50 30.32 -6.57
CA ILE A 207 5.27 29.86 -7.20
C ILE A 207 4.27 31.00 -7.13
N THR A 208 3.75 31.43 -8.28
CA THR A 208 2.74 32.49 -8.35
C THR A 208 1.40 31.90 -8.79
N ALA A 209 0.35 32.17 -8.02
CA ALA A 209 -1.01 31.81 -8.39
C ALA A 209 -1.44 32.55 -9.68
N PRO A 210 -2.14 31.88 -10.62
CA PRO A 210 -2.73 32.56 -11.77
C PRO A 210 -3.76 33.63 -11.35
N PRO A 211 -4.04 34.63 -12.21
CA PRO A 211 -5.03 35.67 -11.90
C PRO A 211 -6.39 35.09 -11.49
N GLY A 212 -6.95 35.61 -10.39
CA GLY A 212 -8.22 35.15 -9.81
C GLY A 212 -8.10 33.92 -8.90
N MET A 213 -6.90 33.37 -8.74
CA MET A 213 -6.59 32.30 -7.79
C MET A 213 -5.61 32.80 -6.73
N VAL A 214 -5.53 32.07 -5.62
CA VAL A 214 -4.52 32.24 -4.55
C VAL A 214 -4.01 30.88 -4.12
N LEU A 215 -2.84 30.85 -3.50
CA LEU A 215 -2.33 29.69 -2.78
C LEU A 215 -2.95 29.73 -1.38
N ALA A 216 -3.62 28.65 -0.99
CA ALA A 216 -4.10 28.43 0.36
C ALA A 216 -3.19 27.39 1.02
N ASP A 217 -2.53 27.80 2.10
CA ASP A 217 -1.64 26.98 2.90
C ASP A 217 -2.37 26.58 4.18
N LEU A 218 -2.56 25.28 4.37
CA LEU A 218 -3.26 24.77 5.55
C LEU A 218 -2.28 23.96 6.38
N GLU A 219 -2.15 24.33 7.64
CA GLU A 219 -1.50 23.48 8.64
C GLU A 219 -2.49 22.44 9.13
N ILE A 220 -2.21 21.18 8.80
CA ILE A 220 -3.04 20.03 9.16
C ILE A 220 -2.31 19.23 10.21
N GLU A 221 -2.91 19.12 11.40
CA GLU A 221 -2.51 18.16 12.41
C GLU A 221 -3.14 16.81 12.13
N VAL A 222 -2.32 15.76 12.11
CA VAL A 222 -2.74 14.36 11.94
C VAL A 222 -2.35 13.59 13.19
N THR A 223 -3.35 13.05 13.89
CA THR A 223 -3.15 12.23 15.09
C THR A 223 -3.52 10.78 14.81
N GLY A 224 -2.59 9.85 15.01
CA GLY A 224 -2.84 8.42 14.80
C GLY A 224 -3.72 7.85 15.92
N THR A 225 -4.94 7.41 15.61
CA THR A 225 -5.86 6.80 16.60
C THR A 225 -5.87 5.27 16.52
N GLY A 226 -5.43 4.70 15.40
CA GLY A 226 -5.23 3.28 15.19
C GLY A 226 -4.16 3.00 14.13
N SER A 227 -3.71 1.74 14.05
CA SER A 227 -2.79 1.33 12.99
C SER A 227 -3.57 1.06 11.71
N ASN A 228 -3.14 1.67 10.61
CA ASN A 228 -3.57 1.26 9.28
C ASN A 228 -2.57 0.31 8.60
N GLN A 229 -1.54 -0.17 9.30
CA GLN A 229 -0.57 -1.11 8.73
C GLN A 229 -1.16 -2.53 8.63
N ALA A 230 -0.99 -3.16 7.47
CA ALA A 230 -1.43 -4.54 7.27
C ALA A 230 -0.55 -5.58 7.99
N ASP A 231 0.71 -5.26 8.23
CA ASP A 231 1.68 -6.08 8.97
C ASP A 231 1.61 -5.90 10.50
N GLY A 232 0.75 -4.99 10.99
CA GLY A 232 0.50 -4.81 12.42
C GLY A 232 1.44 -3.83 13.12
N ASP A 233 2.32 -3.13 12.39
CA ASP A 233 3.11 -2.04 12.96
C ASP A 233 2.18 -0.99 13.61
N PRO A 234 2.48 -0.49 14.84
CA PRO A 234 1.60 0.42 15.59
C PRO A 234 1.70 1.87 15.08
N ARG A 235 1.46 2.07 13.78
CA ARG A 235 1.59 3.36 13.09
C ARG A 235 0.43 3.60 12.13
N PHE A 236 0.06 4.87 12.04
CA PHE A 236 -0.77 5.38 10.95
C PHE A 236 0.13 5.99 9.89
N ASN A 237 0.10 5.43 8.68
CA ASN A 237 0.85 5.92 7.53
C ASN A 237 -0.07 6.58 6.52
N TRP A 238 0.42 7.63 5.87
CA TRP A 238 -0.35 8.41 4.93
C TRP A 238 0.57 9.18 3.99
N SER A 239 0.00 9.69 2.90
CA SER A 239 0.68 10.53 1.92
C SER A 239 -0.08 11.84 1.76
N THR A 240 0.59 12.96 1.50
CA THR A 240 -0.12 14.24 1.28
C THR A 240 -1.07 14.19 0.09
N SER A 241 -0.77 13.37 -0.91
CA SER A 241 -1.68 13.05 -2.01
C SER A 241 -2.99 12.36 -1.59
N ASN A 242 -3.09 11.88 -0.35
CA ASN A 242 -4.33 11.33 0.20
C ASN A 242 -5.34 12.41 0.57
N PHE A 243 -4.92 13.66 0.72
CA PHE A 243 -5.81 14.78 0.99
C PHE A 243 -6.39 15.38 -0.29
N ARG A 244 -7.66 15.80 -0.22
CA ARG A 244 -8.30 16.64 -1.24
C ARG A 244 -9.01 17.79 -0.57
N LEU A 245 -9.01 18.94 -1.21
CA LEU A 245 -9.78 20.09 -0.79
C LEU A 245 -10.89 20.31 -1.83
N ILE A 246 -12.15 20.34 -1.40
CA ILE A 246 -13.30 20.52 -2.29
C ILE A 246 -14.11 21.75 -1.90
N ASP A 247 -14.77 22.39 -2.87
CA ASP A 247 -15.75 23.44 -2.59
C ASP A 247 -17.15 22.86 -2.30
N ALA A 248 -18.11 23.75 -2.03
CA ALA A 248 -19.50 23.39 -1.74
C ALA A 248 -20.21 22.67 -2.91
N GLU A 249 -19.71 22.82 -4.15
CA GLU A 249 -20.21 22.10 -5.32
C GLU A 249 -19.48 20.77 -5.57
N GLY A 250 -18.52 20.41 -4.70
CA GLY A 250 -17.72 19.19 -4.82
C GLY A 250 -16.59 19.27 -5.85
N ARG A 251 -16.22 20.48 -6.31
CA ARG A 251 -15.09 20.65 -7.23
C ARG A 251 -13.78 20.57 -6.46
N ASN A 252 -12.83 19.83 -7.02
CA ASN A 252 -11.52 19.64 -6.41
C ASN A 252 -10.61 20.84 -6.66
N MET A 253 -9.98 21.32 -5.60
CA MET A 253 -8.91 22.30 -5.65
C MET A 253 -7.61 21.58 -6.02
N ALA A 254 -6.77 22.24 -6.82
CA ALA A 254 -5.53 21.63 -7.26
C ALA A 254 -4.51 21.62 -6.12
N LEU A 255 -4.10 20.41 -5.68
CA LEU A 255 -2.97 20.26 -4.77
C LEU A 255 -1.70 20.75 -5.46
N VAL A 256 -0.99 21.67 -4.83
CA VAL A 256 0.32 22.17 -5.28
C VAL A 256 1.42 21.30 -4.70
N GLY A 257 1.33 20.97 -3.41
CA GLY A 257 2.27 20.09 -2.72
C GLY A 257 2.26 20.28 -1.21
N GLU A 258 3.31 19.77 -0.57
CA GLU A 258 3.55 19.87 0.87
C GLU A 258 4.77 20.75 1.12
N GLN A 259 4.69 21.67 2.08
CA GLN A 259 5.86 22.40 2.55
C GLN A 259 6.63 21.52 3.53
N PHE A 260 7.44 20.61 2.98
CA PHE A 260 8.33 19.75 3.76
C PHE A 260 9.79 20.01 3.35
N MET A 261 10.64 20.34 4.33
CA MET A 261 12.08 20.62 4.13
C MET A 261 12.39 21.49 2.90
N ARG A 262 11.78 22.68 2.85
CA ARG A 262 12.04 23.77 1.90
C ARG A 262 11.76 23.50 0.40
N ARG A 263 11.21 22.33 0.04
CA ARG A 263 10.79 22.00 -1.34
C ARG A 263 9.28 21.75 -1.41
N ILE A 264 8.55 22.65 -2.07
CA ILE A 264 7.07 22.72 -2.05
C ILE A 264 6.36 21.85 -3.12
N LEU A 265 7.06 20.92 -3.79
CA LEU A 265 6.51 20.22 -4.95
C LEU A 265 6.43 18.69 -4.85
N ASP A 266 6.84 18.11 -3.72
CA ASP A 266 6.88 16.66 -3.55
C ASP A 266 5.78 16.18 -2.59
N SER A 267 5.05 15.15 -2.98
CA SER A 267 4.19 14.39 -2.06
C SER A 267 5.09 13.53 -1.19
N GLN A 268 4.95 13.62 0.14
CA GLN A 268 5.76 12.82 1.05
C GLN A 268 4.96 11.65 1.63
N PHE A 269 5.67 10.55 1.82
CA PHE A 269 5.19 9.46 2.65
C PHE A 269 5.47 9.81 4.12
N ASN A 270 4.41 9.83 4.92
CA ASN A 270 4.39 10.25 6.30
C ASN A 270 3.88 9.10 7.20
N GLY A 271 4.32 9.10 8.45
CA GLY A 271 3.87 8.15 9.46
C GLY A 271 3.91 8.75 10.86
N VAL A 272 2.90 8.43 11.66
CA VAL A 272 2.77 8.84 13.06
C VAL A 272 2.51 7.60 13.92
N ASN A 273 3.13 7.51 15.10
CA ASN A 273 2.81 6.43 16.03
C ASN A 273 1.39 6.62 16.57
N ILE A 274 0.73 5.52 16.93
CA ILE A 274 -0.58 5.61 17.57
C ILE A 274 -0.47 6.40 18.88
N GLY A 275 -1.32 7.40 19.05
CA GLY A 275 -1.36 8.30 20.20
C GLY A 275 -0.50 9.56 20.05
N ASP A 276 0.36 9.63 19.04
CA ASP A 276 1.15 10.82 18.72
C ASP A 276 0.44 11.65 17.62
N SER A 277 0.85 12.92 17.48
CA SER A 277 0.41 13.81 16.40
C SER A 277 1.58 14.35 15.58
N THR A 278 1.27 14.82 14.37
CA THR A 278 2.23 15.49 13.49
C THR A 278 1.53 16.56 12.67
N GLU A 279 2.19 17.71 12.47
CA GLU A 279 1.67 18.85 11.70
C GLU A 279 2.30 18.87 10.31
N ARG A 280 1.51 19.18 9.27
CA ARG A 280 1.98 19.42 7.91
C ARG A 280 1.31 20.61 7.27
N ASN A 281 2.11 21.43 6.61
CA ASN A 281 1.64 22.53 5.77
C ASN A 281 1.45 22.01 4.34
N VAL A 282 0.21 22.09 3.86
CA VAL A 282 -0.19 21.58 2.54
C VAL A 282 -0.83 22.71 1.76
N ILE A 283 -0.38 22.89 0.52
CA ILE A 283 -0.74 24.04 -0.30
C ILE A 283 -1.67 23.61 -1.43
N TRP A 284 -2.79 24.33 -1.55
CA TRP A 284 -3.73 24.20 -2.66
C TRP A 284 -3.84 25.49 -3.45
N LEU A 285 -4.10 25.37 -4.75
CA LEU A 285 -4.52 26.50 -5.58
C LEU A 285 -6.05 26.60 -5.54
N VAL A 286 -6.56 27.72 -5.01
CA VAL A 286 -8.00 27.95 -4.81
C VAL A 286 -8.46 29.26 -5.47
N PRO A 287 -9.73 29.39 -5.87
CA PRO A 287 -10.29 30.68 -6.28
C PRO A 287 -10.18 31.72 -5.17
N GLU A 288 -9.82 32.96 -5.52
CA GLU A 288 -9.64 34.03 -4.54
C GLU A 288 -10.93 34.32 -3.75
N GLY A 289 -12.09 34.19 -4.38
CA GLY A 289 -13.39 34.39 -3.73
C GLY A 289 -13.88 33.21 -2.91
N LEU A 290 -13.16 32.08 -2.87
CA LEU A 290 -13.58 30.91 -2.09
C LEU A 290 -13.37 31.18 -0.59
N THR A 291 -14.45 31.08 0.19
CA THR A 291 -14.44 31.36 1.64
C THR A 291 -14.57 30.10 2.50
N GLN A 292 -15.07 29.01 1.95
CA GLN A 292 -15.22 27.74 2.65
C GLN A 292 -14.88 26.59 1.72
N ALA A 293 -14.30 25.54 2.29
CA ALA A 293 -13.98 24.29 1.60
C ALA A 293 -14.06 23.13 2.59
N THR A 294 -14.19 21.91 2.09
CA THR A 294 -14.15 20.69 2.91
C THR A 294 -12.86 19.94 2.60
N LEU A 295 -12.09 19.61 3.63
CA LEU A 295 -10.92 18.74 3.55
C LEU A 295 -11.38 17.28 3.61
N LEU A 296 -10.96 16.49 2.63
CA LEU A 296 -11.18 15.06 2.55
C LEU A 296 -9.87 14.31 2.77
N PHE A 297 -9.92 13.17 3.46
CA PHE A 297 -8.88 12.14 3.42
C PHE A 297 -9.42 10.95 2.62
N GLY A 298 -8.92 10.77 1.40
CA GLY A 298 -9.59 9.94 0.40
C GLY A 298 -10.94 10.51 0.00
N GLU A 299 -11.98 9.72 0.19
CA GLU A 299 -13.39 10.09 -0.06
C GLU A 299 -14.11 10.59 1.20
N THR A 300 -13.47 10.55 2.36
CA THR A 300 -14.11 10.85 3.64
C THR A 300 -13.86 12.31 4.04
N PRO A 301 -14.92 13.11 4.29
CA PRO A 301 -14.77 14.43 4.90
C PRO A 301 -14.17 14.34 6.30
N VAL A 302 -13.08 15.06 6.52
CA VAL A 302 -12.36 15.06 7.79
C VAL A 302 -12.34 16.42 8.49
N ALA A 303 -12.46 17.52 7.74
CA ALA A 303 -12.55 18.86 8.33
C ALA A 303 -13.28 19.86 7.41
N GLU A 304 -13.87 20.88 7.99
CA GLU A 304 -14.30 22.10 7.29
C GLU A 304 -13.21 23.16 7.40
N VAL A 305 -12.94 23.87 6.31
CA VAL A 305 -11.86 24.86 6.18
C VAL A 305 -12.45 26.24 5.94
N ASP A 306 -12.24 27.17 6.88
CA ASP A 306 -12.64 28.57 6.75
C ASP A 306 -11.55 29.39 6.03
N LEU A 307 -11.52 29.29 4.70
CA LEU A 307 -10.62 30.07 3.85
C LEU A 307 -10.91 31.59 3.90
N GLY A 308 -12.12 31.99 4.32
CA GLY A 308 -12.54 33.39 4.42
C GLY A 308 -11.97 34.10 5.64
N SER A 309 -11.54 33.35 6.66
CA SER A 309 -10.93 33.88 7.87
C SER A 309 -9.52 34.47 7.63
N ALA A 310 -8.81 33.98 6.62
CA ALA A 310 -7.46 34.40 6.26
C ALA A 310 -7.49 35.52 5.21
N SER A 311 -6.85 36.64 5.51
CA SER A 311 -6.64 37.72 4.53
C SER A 311 -5.65 37.30 3.45
N VAL A 312 -5.91 37.66 2.20
CA VAL A 312 -4.98 37.41 1.08
C VAL A 312 -3.82 38.41 1.13
N THR A 313 -2.59 37.90 1.28
CA THR A 313 -1.35 38.67 1.18
C THR A 313 -0.69 38.50 -0.21
N ASP A 314 0.29 39.34 -0.52
CA ASP A 314 1.05 39.21 -1.77
C ASP A 314 2.00 38.02 -1.73
N THR A 315 2.67 37.80 -0.60
CA THR A 315 3.62 36.71 -0.36
C THR A 315 3.30 35.96 0.93
N ASN A 316 3.80 34.72 1.07
CA ASN A 316 3.86 34.01 2.35
C ASN A 316 4.82 34.66 3.35
#